data_AF-W7QTU8-F1
#
_entry.id   AF-W7QTU8-F1
#
_cell.length_a   1.000
_cell.length_b   1.000
_cell.length_c   1.000
_cell.angle_alpha   90.00
_cell.angle_beta   90.00
_cell.angle_gamma   90.00
#
_symmetry.space_group_name_H-M   'P 1'
#
loop_
_entity.id
_entity.type
_entity.pdbx_description
1 polymer ?
#
loop_
_entity_poly.entity_id
_entity_poly.type
_entity_poly.pdbx_seq_one_letter_code
_entity_poly.pdbx_strand_id
1 'polypeptide(L)'
;MKRQITRRSFDSIGKEPTVADTTRRRFKSNKSTTTVLNNVLFNPLNSRIATSLLRRVNDSVINKFKLNELSETAALKCIDNWVGEVPANEVFSFIDGDTTEDFTSFGVDKSLVQDIRELYPLGSDEGLFIGKDFSLINIKDEKLNEIANAFLDSVIRVCENVKAGSLLQDKIKTMHIRGQKYLITGGGHRRAVALAYVDGWQSSQDIEVEATAETSLLDLYTENNSKESESKFERLLAQHRLYSFLKAKGATADEMRAKLQLSRSWYFKLIKILKRPVVIELIKKNPSILDSVGLESISKIIDSLSELEHDEAKFTQALEQSLSDFRAPVREETVEVSYETSTAKPSASKATIEKSVKKTNQLFSKVLKEQTSFSALFELIFPNENASTLSQEQQHEMLRSKLESLITKS
;
A
#
# COMPACT_ATOMS: atom_id res chain seq x y z
N MET A 1 -43.09 -39.54 33.84
CA MET A 1 -43.50 -39.89 32.46
C MET A 1 -42.27 -39.97 31.57
N LYS A 2 -42.31 -40.85 30.56
CA LYS A 2 -41.23 -41.58 29.87
C LYS A 2 -40.05 -40.73 29.32
N ARG A 3 -38.81 -41.14 29.63
CA ARG A 3 -37.59 -40.79 28.86
C ARG A 3 -37.56 -41.65 27.60
N GLN A 4 -37.47 -41.03 26.43
CA GLN A 4 -37.24 -41.71 25.16
C GLN A 4 -35.78 -42.19 25.11
N ILE A 5 -35.60 -43.51 25.18
CA ILE A 5 -34.33 -44.18 24.88
C ILE A 5 -34.34 -44.45 23.37
N THR A 6 -33.57 -43.69 22.60
CA THR A 6 -33.27 -44.04 21.20
C THR A 6 -32.30 -45.21 21.19
N ARG A 7 -32.82 -46.38 20.76
CA ARG A 7 -32.06 -47.59 20.45
C ARG A 7 -30.95 -47.26 19.43
N ARG A 8 -29.69 -47.48 19.80
CA ARG A 8 -28.58 -47.59 18.83
C ARG A 8 -28.72 -48.94 18.12
N SER A 9 -28.68 -48.93 16.79
CA SER A 9 -28.62 -50.14 15.97
C SER A 9 -27.31 -50.89 16.23
N PHE A 10 -27.41 -52.22 16.19
CA PHE A 10 -26.41 -53.19 16.63
C PHE A 10 -25.36 -53.54 15.57
N ASP A 11 -25.16 -52.68 14.55
CA ASP A 11 -24.35 -52.98 13.36
C ASP A 11 -23.01 -52.22 13.28
N SER A 12 -22.42 -51.85 14.42
CA SER A 12 -21.12 -51.15 14.42
C SER A 12 -20.16 -51.61 15.52
N ILE A 13 -20.23 -52.87 15.92
CA ILE A 13 -19.19 -53.50 16.74
C ILE A 13 -18.13 -54.07 15.78
N GLY A 14 -16.98 -53.40 15.67
CA GLY A 14 -15.80 -53.93 14.97
C GLY A 14 -15.17 -53.03 13.90
N LYS A 15 -15.67 -51.81 13.66
CA LYS A 15 -14.93 -50.82 12.88
C LYS A 15 -14.29 -49.83 13.84
N GLU A 16 -12.95 -49.86 13.91
CA GLU A 16 -12.19 -48.79 14.54
C GLU A 16 -12.67 -47.46 13.95
N PRO A 17 -12.99 -46.46 14.78
CA PRO A 17 -13.26 -45.13 14.26
C PRO A 17 -11.95 -44.66 13.65
N THR A 18 -11.93 -44.49 12.33
CA THR A 18 -10.98 -43.61 11.67
C THR A 18 -11.03 -42.30 12.43
N VAL A 19 -9.92 -41.98 13.11
CA VAL A 19 -9.73 -40.71 13.80
C VAL A 19 -9.81 -39.66 12.71
N ALA A 20 -11.00 -39.09 12.53
CA ALA A 20 -11.19 -37.91 11.72
C ALA A 20 -10.35 -36.82 12.38
N ASP A 21 -9.31 -36.42 11.66
CA ASP A 21 -8.36 -35.37 12.00
C ASP A 21 -9.08 -34.17 12.64
N THR A 22 -8.94 -34.02 13.96
CA THR A 22 -9.55 -32.94 14.76
C THR A 22 -8.79 -31.61 14.62
N THR A 23 -8.05 -31.41 13.53
CA THR A 23 -7.49 -30.11 13.15
C THR A 23 -8.52 -29.20 12.45
N ARG A 24 -9.82 -29.40 12.69
CA ARG A 24 -10.81 -28.33 12.55
C ARG A 24 -10.52 -27.26 13.60
N ARG A 25 -9.75 -26.25 13.16
CA ARG A 25 -9.65 -24.90 13.71
C ARG A 25 -10.84 -24.61 14.62
N ARG A 26 -10.59 -24.51 15.94
CA ARG A 26 -11.50 -23.79 16.82
C ARG A 26 -11.60 -22.38 16.23
N PHE A 27 -12.69 -22.10 15.52
CA PHE A 27 -13.07 -20.73 15.20
C PHE A 27 -13.23 -20.03 16.56
N LYS A 28 -12.26 -19.19 16.93
CA LYS A 28 -12.52 -18.15 17.93
C LYS A 28 -13.71 -17.37 17.37
N SER A 29 -14.89 -17.50 17.99
CA SER A 29 -16.07 -16.79 17.52
C SER A 29 -15.86 -15.30 17.79
N ASN A 30 -15.43 -14.56 16.78
CA ASN A 30 -15.42 -13.11 16.84
C ASN A 30 -16.88 -12.65 17.04
N LYS A 31 -17.10 -11.73 17.99
CA LYS A 31 -18.46 -11.25 18.28
C LYS A 31 -18.84 -10.26 17.19
N SER A 32 -19.99 -10.47 16.54
CA SER A 32 -20.56 -9.45 15.66
C SER A 32 -21.37 -8.44 16.47
N THR A 33 -21.31 -7.16 16.09
CA THR A 33 -22.16 -6.11 16.64
C THR A 33 -22.51 -5.08 15.56
N THR A 34 -23.52 -4.26 15.81
CA THR A 34 -23.95 -3.20 14.89
C THR A 34 -23.57 -1.85 15.49
N THR A 35 -22.99 -0.96 14.69
CA THR A 35 -22.64 0.41 15.09
C THR A 35 -22.80 1.38 13.94
N VAL A 36 -22.86 2.67 14.24
CA VAL A 36 -22.80 3.73 13.22
C VAL A 36 -21.40 3.79 12.61
N LEU A 37 -21.29 3.93 11.30
CA LEU A 37 -20.00 3.92 10.60
C LEU A 37 -19.03 5.02 11.07
N ASN A 38 -19.54 6.18 11.49
CA ASN A 38 -18.74 7.23 12.13
C ASN A 38 -17.97 6.75 13.35
N ASN A 39 -18.50 5.77 14.08
CA ASN A 39 -17.83 5.18 15.22
C ASN A 39 -16.71 4.19 14.84
N VAL A 40 -16.61 3.79 13.57
CA VAL A 40 -15.56 2.92 13.05
C VAL A 40 -14.39 3.79 12.60
N LEU A 41 -13.33 3.81 13.37
CA LEU A 41 -12.14 4.61 13.16
C LEU A 41 -11.11 3.87 12.30
N PHE A 42 -10.42 4.62 11.43
CA PHE A 42 -9.29 4.08 10.71
C PHE A 42 -8.11 3.83 11.65
N ASN A 43 -7.43 2.71 11.44
CA ASN A 43 -6.20 2.43 12.17
C ASN A 43 -5.09 3.41 11.77
N PRO A 44 -4.51 4.20 12.70
CA PRO A 44 -3.41 5.10 12.39
C PRO A 44 -2.10 4.38 12.04
N LEU A 45 -1.98 3.10 12.37
CA LEU A 45 -0.84 2.27 11.96
C LEU A 45 -0.96 1.76 10.52
N ASN A 46 -2.06 2.06 9.81
CA ASN A 46 -2.16 1.73 8.39
C ASN A 46 -1.13 2.55 7.60
N SER A 47 -0.24 1.87 6.88
CA SER A 47 0.78 2.51 6.05
C SER A 47 0.23 3.20 4.79
N ARG A 48 -1.05 2.98 4.43
CA ARG A 48 -1.65 3.63 3.25
C ARG A 48 -1.78 5.12 3.51
N ILE A 49 -0.93 5.90 2.83
CA ILE A 49 -0.99 7.36 2.81
C ILE A 49 -2.40 7.84 2.46
N ALA A 50 -3.04 7.21 1.48
CA ALA A 50 -4.40 7.57 1.10
C ALA A 50 -5.39 7.59 2.28
N THR A 51 -5.23 6.69 3.26
CA THR A 51 -6.09 6.72 4.47
C THR A 51 -5.81 7.89 5.41
N SER A 52 -4.59 8.43 5.34
CA SER A 52 -4.17 9.67 6.01
C SER A 52 -4.59 10.94 5.25
N LEU A 53 -5.01 10.82 3.98
CA LEU A 53 -5.55 11.92 3.19
C LEU A 53 -7.07 12.09 3.40
N LEU A 54 -7.74 11.09 3.97
CA LEU A 54 -9.19 11.06 4.09
C LEU A 54 -9.73 12.15 5.04
N ARG A 55 -10.76 12.84 4.55
CA ARG A 55 -11.56 13.82 5.27
C ARG A 55 -13.01 13.36 5.24
N ARG A 56 -13.62 13.11 6.41
CA ARG A 56 -15.02 12.61 6.48
C ARG A 56 -15.99 13.76 6.36
N VAL A 57 -16.77 13.77 5.28
CA VAL A 57 -17.84 14.76 5.09
C VAL A 57 -19.13 14.16 5.62
N ASN A 58 -19.52 14.58 6.83
CA ASN A 58 -20.75 14.11 7.46
C ASN A 58 -21.99 14.42 6.61
N ASP A 59 -23.01 13.57 6.71
CA ASP A 59 -24.26 13.73 5.95
C ASP A 59 -24.93 15.10 6.23
N SER A 60 -24.76 15.67 7.42
CA SER A 60 -25.25 17.01 7.75
C SER A 60 -24.60 18.12 6.91
N VAL A 61 -23.29 18.02 6.66
CA VAL A 61 -22.54 18.97 5.82
C VAL A 61 -22.96 18.81 4.36
N ILE A 62 -23.08 17.56 3.89
CA ILE A 62 -23.55 17.27 2.53
C ILE A 62 -24.93 17.89 2.30
N ASN A 63 -25.88 17.67 3.21
CA ASN A 63 -27.24 18.19 3.08
C ASN A 63 -27.29 19.72 3.16
N LYS A 64 -26.51 20.33 4.07
CA LYS A 64 -26.47 21.79 4.26
C LYS A 64 -25.98 22.53 3.01
N PHE A 65 -24.95 21.99 2.35
CA PHE A 65 -24.31 22.62 1.19
C PHE A 65 -24.67 21.97 -0.15
N LYS A 66 -25.55 20.97 -0.13
CA LYS A 66 -25.99 20.18 -1.30
C LYS A 66 -24.83 19.60 -2.11
N LEU A 67 -23.79 19.12 -1.44
CA LEU A 67 -22.52 18.74 -2.08
C LEU A 67 -22.67 17.60 -3.08
N ASN A 68 -23.61 16.68 -2.85
CA ASN A 68 -23.94 15.57 -3.74
C ASN A 68 -24.66 15.99 -5.04
N GLU A 69 -25.18 17.22 -5.12
CA GLU A 69 -25.80 17.79 -6.33
C GLU A 69 -24.80 18.61 -7.16
N LEU A 70 -23.61 18.90 -6.62
CA LEU A 70 -22.60 19.71 -7.27
C LEU A 70 -21.70 18.87 -8.19
N SER A 71 -21.28 19.46 -9.31
CA SER A 71 -20.14 18.92 -10.05
C SER A 71 -18.84 19.13 -9.28
N GLU A 72 -17.82 18.33 -9.58
CA GLU A 72 -16.50 18.43 -8.95
C GLU A 72 -15.92 19.85 -9.03
N THR A 73 -16.01 20.48 -10.21
CA THR A 73 -15.54 21.86 -10.43
C THR A 73 -16.32 22.88 -9.61
N ALA A 74 -17.63 22.68 -9.43
CA ALA A 74 -18.45 23.56 -8.60
C ALA A 74 -18.12 23.39 -7.11
N ALA A 75 -17.93 22.15 -6.66
CA ALA A 75 -17.54 21.82 -5.29
C ALA A 75 -16.16 22.42 -4.92
N LEU A 76 -15.19 22.37 -5.84
CA LEU A 76 -13.88 23.00 -5.65
C LEU A 76 -13.98 24.52 -5.53
N LYS A 77 -14.80 25.17 -6.36
CA LYS A 77 -14.97 26.64 -6.33
C LYS A 77 -15.59 27.15 -5.03
N CYS A 78 -16.33 26.32 -4.31
CA CYS A 78 -16.98 26.68 -3.06
C CYS A 78 -16.38 25.97 -1.84
N ILE A 79 -15.19 25.36 -1.96
CA ILE A 79 -14.58 24.57 -0.89
C ILE A 79 -14.46 25.34 0.42
N ASP A 80 -14.08 26.62 0.35
CA ASP A 80 -13.96 27.51 1.51
C ASP A 80 -15.26 27.68 2.31
N ASN A 81 -16.42 27.46 1.68
CA ASN A 81 -17.72 27.64 2.33
C ASN A 81 -18.07 26.50 3.29
N TRP A 82 -17.50 25.31 3.10
CA TRP A 82 -17.90 24.11 3.83
C TRP A 82 -16.74 23.32 4.44
N VAL A 83 -15.51 23.47 3.93
CA VAL A 83 -14.35 22.69 4.37
C VAL A 83 -14.02 22.92 5.85
N GLY A 84 -14.29 24.12 6.38
CA GLY A 84 -14.11 24.43 7.81
C GLY A 84 -15.04 23.65 8.75
N GLU A 85 -16.13 23.07 8.24
CA GLU A 85 -17.02 22.17 9.01
C GLU A 85 -16.57 20.71 8.95
N VAL A 86 -15.53 20.41 8.16
CA VAL A 86 -14.95 19.08 8.03
C VAL A 86 -13.65 19.03 8.84
N PRO A 87 -13.50 18.05 9.75
CA PRO A 87 -12.29 17.95 10.54
C PRO A 87 -11.03 17.81 9.69
N ALA A 88 -10.01 18.57 10.11
CA ALA A 88 -8.58 18.47 9.79
C ALA A 88 -8.21 17.06 9.30
N ASN A 89 -8.18 16.08 10.18
CA ASN A 89 -8.12 14.69 9.77
C ASN A 89 -8.64 13.92 10.96
N GLU A 90 -9.76 13.22 10.84
CA GLU A 90 -10.38 12.63 12.03
C GLU A 90 -9.49 11.56 12.69
N VAL A 91 -8.69 10.83 11.89
CA VAL A 91 -7.71 9.86 12.40
C VAL A 91 -6.66 10.56 13.24
N PHE A 92 -6.07 11.65 12.74
CA PHE A 92 -5.02 12.40 13.44
C PHE A 92 -5.55 13.33 14.54
N SER A 93 -6.74 13.90 14.39
CA SER A 93 -7.37 14.76 15.40
C SER A 93 -7.70 13.98 16.66
N PHE A 94 -7.99 12.68 16.52
CA PHE A 94 -8.13 11.77 17.65
C PHE A 94 -6.78 11.44 18.31
N ILE A 95 -5.67 11.52 17.56
CA ILE A 95 -4.30 11.28 18.06
C ILE A 95 -3.76 12.47 18.87
N ASP A 96 -4.13 13.69 18.46
CA ASP A 96 -3.69 14.93 19.09
C ASP A 96 -4.53 15.33 20.33
N GLY A 97 -5.59 14.57 20.64
CA GLY A 97 -6.36 14.75 21.88
C GLY A 97 -5.57 14.26 23.10
N ASP A 98 -5.05 15.22 23.87
CA ASP A 98 -4.21 15.22 25.10
C ASP A 98 -4.29 14.11 26.18
N THR A 99 -4.95 12.96 25.98
CA THR A 99 -4.87 11.84 26.93
C THR A 99 -3.94 10.75 26.42
N THR A 100 -2.68 10.80 26.86
CA THR A 100 -1.64 9.77 26.65
C THR A 100 -2.11 8.34 26.99
N GLU A 101 -3.12 8.18 27.86
CA GLU A 101 -3.71 6.91 28.27
C GLU A 101 -4.42 6.15 27.13
N ASP A 102 -4.90 6.86 26.11
CA ASP A 102 -5.63 6.25 25.00
C ASP A 102 -4.67 5.36 24.16
N PHE A 103 -3.46 5.79 23.84
CA PHE A 103 -2.58 5.03 22.91
C PHE A 103 -1.97 3.76 23.51
N THR A 104 -1.56 3.82 24.78
CA THR A 104 -1.01 2.65 25.49
C THR A 104 -2.06 1.56 25.68
N SER A 105 -3.34 1.93 25.82
CA SER A 105 -4.45 0.96 25.90
C SER A 105 -4.80 0.33 24.54
N PHE A 106 -4.37 0.95 23.43
CA PHE A 106 -4.52 0.40 22.07
C PHE A 106 -3.29 -0.37 21.57
N GLY A 107 -2.19 -0.38 22.33
CA GLY A 107 -0.91 -0.97 21.91
C GLY A 107 -0.28 -0.25 20.72
N VAL A 108 -0.63 1.02 20.49
CA VAL A 108 -0.13 1.85 19.40
C VAL A 108 0.92 2.80 19.97
N ASP A 109 2.17 2.67 19.51
CA ASP A 109 3.23 3.62 19.86
C ASP A 109 3.03 4.94 19.11
N LYS A 110 2.92 6.05 19.85
CA LYS A 110 2.69 7.40 19.30
C LYS A 110 3.81 7.83 18.35
N SER A 111 5.06 7.39 18.58
CA SER A 111 6.19 7.70 17.71
C SER A 111 5.98 7.16 16.28
N LEU A 112 5.41 5.95 16.15
CA LEU A 112 5.11 5.32 14.87
C LEU A 112 4.00 6.05 14.09
N VAL A 113 3.21 6.89 14.73
CA VAL A 113 2.13 7.63 14.07
C VAL A 113 2.66 8.95 13.50
N GLN A 114 3.67 9.56 14.13
CA GLN A 114 4.23 10.85 13.72
C GLN A 114 5.00 10.77 12.39
N ASP A 115 5.63 9.64 12.08
CA ASP A 115 6.43 9.50 10.85
C ASP A 115 5.63 9.77 9.56
N ILE A 116 4.38 9.31 9.50
CA ILE A 116 3.55 9.50 8.30
C ILE A 116 3.10 10.97 8.17
N ARG A 117 2.92 11.69 9.30
CA ARG A 117 2.54 13.11 9.30
C ARG A 117 3.67 14.01 8.82
N GLU A 118 4.91 13.69 9.21
CA GLU A 118 6.10 14.44 8.79
C GLU A 118 6.38 14.29 7.30
N LEU A 119 6.04 13.13 6.72
CA LEU A 119 6.25 12.87 5.29
C LEU A 119 5.24 13.62 4.40
N TYR A 120 4.02 13.86 4.89
CA TYR A 120 2.92 14.40 4.09
C TYR A 120 2.15 15.48 4.86
N PRO A 121 2.75 16.67 5.06
CA PRO A 121 2.04 17.80 5.65
C PRO A 121 0.94 18.26 4.69
N LEU A 122 -0.32 18.15 5.12
CA LEU A 122 -1.47 18.64 4.36
C LEU A 122 -1.86 20.04 4.81
N GLY A 123 -2.24 20.88 3.85
CA GLY A 123 -2.95 22.12 4.12
C GLY A 123 -4.31 21.87 4.81
N SER A 124 -4.87 22.93 5.41
CA SER A 124 -6.17 22.89 6.08
C SER A 124 -7.33 22.58 5.14
N ASP A 125 -7.22 22.99 3.87
CA ASP A 125 -8.16 22.77 2.79
C ASP A 125 -7.84 21.52 1.95
N GLU A 126 -6.68 20.90 2.18
CA GLU A 126 -6.25 19.76 1.38
C GLU A 126 -6.78 18.44 1.92
N GLY A 127 -7.11 17.51 1.01
CA GLY A 127 -7.50 16.15 1.38
C GLY A 127 -8.35 15.44 0.33
N LEU A 128 -8.63 14.18 0.62
CA LEU A 128 -9.62 13.35 -0.07
C LEU A 128 -10.91 13.38 0.76
N PHE A 129 -11.84 14.23 0.36
CA PHE A 129 -13.14 14.43 1.02
C PHE A 129 -14.10 13.36 0.55
N ILE A 130 -14.68 12.60 1.48
CA ILE A 130 -15.64 11.55 1.16
C ILE A 130 -16.83 11.60 2.12
N GLY A 131 -18.02 11.50 1.55
CA GLY A 131 -19.26 11.22 2.27
C GLY A 131 -20.31 10.66 1.31
N LYS A 132 -21.58 10.65 1.74
CA LYS A 132 -22.67 10.05 0.98
C LYS A 132 -22.82 10.66 -0.42
N ASP A 133 -22.62 9.85 -1.45
CA ASP A 133 -22.65 10.22 -2.87
C ASP A 133 -21.78 11.44 -3.21
N PHE A 134 -20.74 11.70 -2.42
CA PHE A 134 -19.84 12.83 -2.58
C PHE A 134 -18.40 12.40 -2.38
N SER A 135 -17.56 12.68 -3.36
CA SER A 135 -16.11 12.55 -3.26
C SER A 135 -15.42 13.72 -3.96
N LEU A 136 -14.43 14.31 -3.30
CA LEU A 136 -13.63 15.40 -3.87
C LEU A 136 -12.17 15.24 -3.48
N ILE A 137 -11.26 15.41 -4.43
CA ILE A 137 -9.81 15.48 -4.19
C ILE A 137 -9.39 16.93 -4.33
N ASN A 138 -8.83 17.50 -3.26
CA ASN A 138 -8.16 18.79 -3.29
C ASN A 138 -6.77 18.62 -2.70
N ILE A 139 -5.78 18.32 -3.54
CA ILE A 139 -4.39 18.10 -3.10
C ILE A 139 -3.48 18.75 -4.15
N LYS A 140 -2.59 19.66 -3.72
CA LYS A 140 -1.67 20.39 -4.61
C LYS A 140 -0.47 19.54 -5.02
N ASP A 141 0.00 18.66 -4.14
CA ASP A 141 1.10 17.74 -4.45
C ASP A 141 0.65 16.68 -5.46
N GLU A 142 1.29 16.65 -6.62
CA GLU A 142 0.93 15.80 -7.76
C GLU A 142 0.99 14.30 -7.41
N LYS A 143 2.03 13.88 -6.68
CA LYS A 143 2.20 12.48 -6.27
C LYS A 143 1.13 12.04 -5.28
N LEU A 144 0.80 12.88 -4.29
CA LEU A 144 -0.28 12.61 -3.36
C LEU A 144 -1.65 12.61 -4.05
N ASN A 145 -1.83 13.49 -5.04
CA ASN A 145 -3.02 13.53 -5.87
C ASN A 145 -3.19 12.22 -6.66
N GLU A 146 -2.14 11.71 -7.30
CA GLU A 146 -2.15 10.40 -7.98
C GLU A 146 -2.50 9.25 -7.02
N ILE A 147 -1.90 9.24 -5.81
CA ILE A 147 -2.18 8.22 -4.79
C ILE A 147 -3.65 8.30 -4.34
N ALA A 148 -4.19 9.51 -4.15
CA ALA A 148 -5.58 9.73 -3.77
C ALA A 148 -6.55 9.27 -4.86
N ASN A 149 -6.27 9.59 -6.13
CA ASN A 149 -7.06 9.13 -7.28
C ASN A 149 -7.08 7.61 -7.38
N ALA A 150 -5.90 6.95 -7.35
CA ALA A 150 -5.81 5.50 -7.42
C ALA A 150 -6.56 4.80 -6.26
N PHE A 151 -6.52 5.40 -5.07
CA PHE A 151 -7.29 4.92 -3.94
C PHE A 151 -8.80 5.10 -4.14
N LEU A 152 -9.24 6.28 -4.61
CA LEU A 152 -10.64 6.57 -4.86
C LEU A 152 -11.22 5.67 -5.95
N ASP A 153 -10.50 5.44 -7.05
CA ASP A 153 -10.87 4.47 -8.10
C ASP A 153 -11.05 3.06 -7.52
N SER A 154 -10.13 2.65 -6.65
CA SER A 154 -10.25 1.37 -5.96
C SER A 154 -11.46 1.32 -5.03
N VAL A 155 -11.86 2.44 -4.42
CA VAL A 155 -13.06 2.53 -3.56
C VAL A 155 -14.32 2.46 -4.43
N ILE A 156 -14.37 3.20 -5.54
CA ILE A 156 -15.53 3.23 -6.44
C ILE A 156 -15.86 1.82 -6.97
N ARG A 157 -14.85 1.04 -7.35
CA ARG A 157 -15.05 -0.38 -7.73
C ARG A 157 -15.65 -1.21 -6.59
N VAL A 158 -15.28 -0.93 -5.35
CA VAL A 158 -15.89 -1.58 -4.17
C VAL A 158 -17.33 -1.09 -3.98
N CYS A 159 -17.62 0.18 -4.21
CA CYS A 159 -18.98 0.73 -4.16
C CYS A 159 -19.92 0.02 -5.14
N GLU A 160 -19.47 -0.24 -6.38
CA GLU A 160 -20.26 -0.99 -7.37
C GLU A 160 -20.64 -2.38 -6.85
N ASN A 161 -19.70 -3.08 -6.23
CA ASN A 161 -19.94 -4.39 -5.64
C ASN A 161 -20.86 -4.34 -4.40
N VAL A 162 -20.77 -3.28 -3.60
CA VAL A 162 -21.67 -3.04 -2.45
C VAL A 162 -23.09 -2.79 -2.95
N LYS A 163 -23.27 -1.91 -3.95
CA LYS A 163 -24.57 -1.64 -4.58
C LYS A 163 -25.17 -2.88 -5.23
N ALA A 164 -24.35 -3.76 -5.79
CA ALA A 164 -24.77 -5.05 -6.34
C ALA A 164 -25.11 -6.12 -5.29
N GLY A 165 -24.94 -5.84 -3.99
CA GLY A 165 -25.20 -6.77 -2.89
C GLY A 165 -24.15 -7.90 -2.75
N SER A 166 -23.11 -7.92 -3.59
CA SER A 166 -22.09 -8.98 -3.63
C SER A 166 -21.14 -8.95 -2.43
N LEU A 167 -21.02 -7.82 -1.74
CA LEU A 167 -20.07 -7.59 -0.65
C LEU A 167 -20.71 -7.64 0.76
N LEU A 168 -22.00 -7.93 0.86
CA LEU A 168 -22.76 -7.97 2.12
C LEU A 168 -22.29 -9.05 3.12
N GLN A 169 -21.47 -10.03 2.70
CA GLN A 169 -21.09 -11.16 3.55
C GLN A 169 -19.85 -10.94 4.43
N ASP A 170 -18.85 -10.19 3.95
CA ASP A 170 -17.66 -9.91 4.76
C ASP A 170 -17.95 -8.76 5.74
N LYS A 171 -17.56 -8.84 7.01
CA LYS A 171 -17.76 -7.73 7.96
C LYS A 171 -16.50 -6.90 8.08
N ILE A 172 -16.62 -5.62 8.44
CA ILE A 172 -15.44 -4.82 8.79
C ILE A 172 -14.88 -5.39 10.08
N LYS A 173 -13.64 -5.89 10.04
CA LYS A 173 -12.93 -6.36 11.23
C LYS A 173 -12.43 -5.19 12.04
N THR A 174 -12.77 -5.22 13.32
CA THR A 174 -12.50 -4.14 14.25
C THR A 174 -12.10 -4.67 15.62
N MET A 175 -11.53 -3.79 16.43
CA MET A 175 -11.37 -3.98 17.87
C MET A 175 -12.17 -2.92 18.60
N HIS A 176 -12.80 -3.32 19.71
CA HIS A 176 -13.48 -2.37 20.59
C HIS A 176 -12.41 -1.52 21.31
N ILE A 177 -12.64 -0.20 21.32
CA ILE A 177 -11.76 0.77 21.95
C ILE A 177 -12.40 1.25 23.26
N ARG A 178 -13.41 2.14 23.14
CA ARG A 178 -14.10 2.77 24.26
C ARG A 178 -15.49 3.23 23.83
N GLY A 179 -16.45 3.19 24.75
CA GLY A 179 -17.83 3.56 24.45
C GLY A 179 -18.35 2.79 23.24
N GLN A 180 -18.85 3.51 22.24
CA GLN A 180 -19.31 2.94 20.97
C GLN A 180 -18.27 2.97 19.84
N LYS A 181 -17.00 3.30 20.13
CA LYS A 181 -15.94 3.46 19.12
C LYS A 181 -15.16 2.16 18.88
N TYR A 182 -14.83 1.92 17.61
CA TYR A 182 -14.16 0.71 17.14
C TYR A 182 -13.00 1.08 16.22
N LEU A 183 -11.86 0.40 16.32
CA LEU A 183 -10.72 0.61 15.41
C LEU A 183 -10.70 -0.48 14.36
N ILE A 184 -10.51 -0.15 13.09
CA ILE A 184 -10.29 -1.17 12.05
C ILE A 184 -8.99 -1.93 12.36
N THR A 185 -9.03 -3.26 12.32
CA THR A 185 -7.88 -4.10 12.66
C THR A 185 -7.16 -4.66 11.44
N GLY A 186 -7.84 -4.84 10.32
CA GLY A 186 -7.23 -5.25 9.06
C GLY A 186 -8.26 -5.34 7.94
N GLY A 187 -7.83 -5.14 6.69
CA GLY A 187 -8.64 -5.40 5.49
C GLY A 187 -9.93 -4.57 5.33
N GLY A 188 -10.16 -3.55 6.15
CA GLY A 188 -11.47 -2.88 6.26
C GLY A 188 -11.53 -1.43 5.78
N HIS A 189 -10.39 -0.73 5.62
CA HIS A 189 -10.38 0.72 5.37
C HIS A 189 -11.08 1.11 4.07
N ARG A 190 -10.77 0.46 2.94
CA ARG A 190 -11.42 0.73 1.65
C ARG A 190 -12.92 0.47 1.70
N ARG A 191 -13.31 -0.61 2.37
CA ARG A 191 -14.72 -0.99 2.54
C ARG A 191 -15.48 0.04 3.38
N ALA A 192 -14.89 0.50 4.48
CA ALA A 192 -15.49 1.54 5.31
C ALA A 192 -15.74 2.82 4.49
N VAL A 193 -14.76 3.23 3.68
CA VAL A 193 -14.93 4.38 2.77
C VAL A 193 -16.02 4.12 1.73
N ALA A 194 -16.07 2.93 1.13
CA ALA A 194 -17.09 2.58 0.15
C ALA A 194 -18.51 2.59 0.76
N LEU A 195 -18.68 2.03 1.95
CA LEU A 195 -19.95 2.08 2.68
C LEU A 195 -20.34 3.52 3.04
N ALA A 196 -19.39 4.36 3.42
CA ALA A 196 -19.66 5.77 3.68
C ALA A 196 -20.10 6.51 2.41
N TYR A 197 -19.51 6.19 1.26
CA TYR A 197 -19.92 6.76 -0.01
C TYR A 197 -21.34 6.32 -0.41
N VAL A 198 -21.69 5.05 -0.21
CA VAL A 198 -23.00 4.51 -0.61
C VAL A 198 -24.11 4.86 0.38
N ASP A 199 -23.89 4.61 1.67
CA ASP A 199 -24.92 4.68 2.71
C ASP A 199 -24.83 5.96 3.56
N GLY A 200 -23.68 6.62 3.58
CA GLY A 200 -23.36 7.75 4.47
C GLY A 200 -22.64 7.32 5.74
N TRP A 201 -21.98 8.28 6.39
CA TRP A 201 -21.20 8.04 7.62
C TRP A 201 -22.09 7.77 8.84
N GLN A 202 -23.35 8.20 8.78
CA GLN A 202 -24.36 7.99 9.81
C GLN A 202 -25.09 6.64 9.66
N SER A 203 -24.74 5.84 8.65
CA SER A 203 -25.35 4.52 8.44
C SER A 203 -24.96 3.50 9.51
N SER A 204 -25.92 2.64 9.88
CA SER A 204 -25.69 1.50 10.77
C SER A 204 -25.06 0.34 9.99
N GLN A 205 -23.94 -0.17 10.48
CA GLN A 205 -23.16 -1.22 9.84
C GLN A 205 -22.88 -2.36 10.80
N ASP A 206 -22.96 -3.58 10.29
CA ASP A 206 -22.54 -4.78 11.02
C ASP A 206 -21.02 -4.94 10.94
N ILE A 207 -20.38 -5.01 12.11
CA ILE A 207 -18.95 -5.15 12.26
C ILE A 207 -18.59 -6.43 13.01
N GLU A 208 -17.39 -6.92 12.77
CA GLU A 208 -16.79 -8.03 13.51
C GLU A 208 -15.83 -7.46 14.54
N VAL A 209 -16.02 -7.82 15.81
CA VAL A 209 -15.19 -7.35 16.92
C VAL A 209 -14.28 -8.49 17.36
N GLU A 210 -13.00 -8.29 17.12
CA GLU A 210 -11.93 -9.20 17.49
C GLU A 210 -11.69 -9.12 19.01
N ALA A 211 -11.48 -10.29 19.61
CA ALA A 211 -11.33 -10.40 21.06
C ALA A 211 -9.97 -9.90 21.58
N THR A 212 -8.95 -9.82 20.73
CA THR A 212 -7.57 -9.52 21.13
C THR A 212 -6.86 -8.64 20.11
N ALA A 213 -6.28 -7.54 20.58
CA ALA A 213 -5.52 -6.60 19.76
C ALA A 213 -4.26 -7.20 19.09
N GLU A 214 -3.71 -8.29 19.63
CA GLU A 214 -2.46 -8.87 19.13
C GLU A 214 -2.58 -9.48 17.73
N THR A 215 -3.61 -10.30 17.52
CA THR A 215 -3.88 -10.92 16.21
C THR A 215 -4.23 -9.86 15.17
N SER A 216 -5.01 -8.88 15.60
CA SER A 216 -5.41 -7.70 14.83
C SER A 216 -4.21 -6.91 14.30
N LEU A 217 -3.27 -6.56 15.18
CA LEU A 217 -2.09 -5.78 14.81
C LEU A 217 -1.15 -6.57 13.89
N LEU A 218 -0.99 -7.88 14.10
CA LEU A 218 -0.18 -8.71 13.20
C LEU A 218 -0.75 -8.72 11.77
N ASP A 219 -2.07 -8.86 11.64
CA ASP A 219 -2.74 -8.84 10.33
C ASP A 219 -2.58 -7.48 9.65
N LEU A 220 -2.71 -6.37 10.41
CA LEU A 220 -2.44 -5.03 9.89
C LEU A 220 -1.00 -4.85 9.38
N TYR A 221 0.00 -5.23 10.19
CA TYR A 221 1.40 -5.10 9.80
C TYR A 221 1.75 -5.98 8.61
N THR A 222 1.15 -7.18 8.53
CA THR A 222 1.32 -8.07 7.38
C THR A 222 0.67 -7.48 6.12
N GLU A 223 -0.54 -6.91 6.24
CA GLU A 223 -1.19 -6.22 5.14
C GLU A 223 -0.34 -5.04 4.66
N ASN A 224 0.13 -4.18 5.57
CA ASN A 224 1.03 -3.07 5.26
C ASN A 224 2.25 -3.52 4.45
N ASN A 225 2.93 -4.58 4.89
CA ASN A 225 4.12 -5.11 4.21
C ASN A 225 3.86 -5.65 2.78
N SER A 226 2.63 -6.09 2.50
CA SER A 226 2.26 -6.73 1.23
C SER A 226 1.82 -5.75 0.13
N LYS A 227 1.84 -4.43 0.37
CA LYS A 227 1.31 -3.43 -0.57
C LYS A 227 2.31 -3.09 -1.66
N GLU A 228 1.82 -3.02 -2.90
CA GLU A 228 2.64 -2.74 -4.09
C GLU A 228 2.68 -1.25 -4.49
N SER A 229 1.71 -0.46 -4.05
CA SER A 229 1.55 0.96 -4.41
C SER A 229 2.43 1.93 -3.60
N GLU A 230 3.27 1.40 -2.70
CA GLU A 230 4.07 2.18 -1.76
C GLU A 230 5.42 2.59 -2.35
N SER A 231 5.93 3.77 -1.98
CA SER A 231 7.31 4.15 -2.30
C SER A 231 8.31 3.22 -1.60
N LYS A 232 9.57 3.22 -2.08
CA LYS A 232 10.63 2.40 -1.47
C LYS A 232 10.79 2.67 0.03
N PHE A 233 10.60 3.91 0.46
CA PHE A 233 10.70 4.30 1.87
C PHE A 233 9.50 3.82 2.68
N GLU A 234 8.27 4.03 2.18
CA GLU A 234 7.04 3.54 2.82
C GLU A 234 7.09 2.03 3.03
N ARG A 235 7.54 1.29 2.01
CA ARG A 235 7.72 -0.17 2.10
C ARG A 235 8.75 -0.55 3.16
N LEU A 236 9.87 0.17 3.23
CA LEU A 236 10.90 -0.06 4.24
C LEU A 236 10.36 0.21 5.66
N LEU A 237 9.56 1.26 5.83
CA LEU A 237 8.93 1.62 7.09
C LEU A 237 7.91 0.56 7.53
N ALA A 238 7.07 0.06 6.60
CA ALA A 238 6.15 -1.04 6.85
C ALA A 238 6.89 -2.32 7.29
N GLN A 239 8.00 -2.65 6.62
CA GLN A 239 8.88 -3.76 6.97
C GLN A 239 9.52 -3.59 8.36
N HIS A 240 9.98 -2.39 8.69
CA HIS A 240 10.57 -2.07 9.99
C HIS A 240 9.55 -2.27 11.12
N ARG A 241 8.32 -1.81 10.93
CA ARG A 241 7.24 -1.95 11.93
C ARG A 241 6.83 -3.41 12.14
N LEU A 242 6.65 -4.16 11.06
CA LEU A 242 6.36 -5.60 11.14
C LEU A 242 7.50 -6.35 11.83
N TYR A 243 8.75 -6.05 11.49
CA TYR A 243 9.92 -6.64 12.15
C TYR A 243 9.94 -6.36 13.65
N SER A 244 9.78 -5.09 14.04
CA SER A 244 9.81 -4.68 15.45
C SER A 244 8.69 -5.35 16.26
N PHE A 245 7.49 -5.45 15.68
CA PHE A 245 6.38 -6.18 16.28
C PHE A 245 6.69 -7.67 16.49
N LEU A 246 7.21 -8.34 15.46
CA LEU A 246 7.55 -9.77 15.54
C LEU A 246 8.69 -10.03 16.53
N LYS A 247 9.70 -9.15 16.57
CA LYS A 247 10.82 -9.23 17.51
C LYS A 247 10.35 -9.10 18.96
N ALA A 248 9.46 -8.14 19.24
CA ALA A 248 8.89 -7.96 20.58
C ALA A 248 8.09 -9.19 21.06
N LYS A 249 7.53 -9.96 20.12
CA LYS A 249 6.81 -11.22 20.39
C LYS A 249 7.72 -12.46 20.43
N GLY A 250 9.03 -12.30 20.32
CA GLY A 250 9.98 -13.41 20.35
C GLY A 250 9.88 -14.35 19.14
N ALA A 251 9.39 -13.86 18.00
CA ALA A 251 9.34 -14.65 16.77
C ALA A 251 10.73 -15.13 16.36
N THR A 252 10.81 -16.31 15.78
CA THR A 252 12.07 -16.87 15.25
C THR A 252 12.48 -16.17 13.95
N ALA A 253 13.75 -16.29 13.56
CA ALA A 253 14.24 -15.72 12.30
C ALA A 253 13.49 -16.27 11.06
N ASP A 254 13.08 -17.55 11.09
CA ASP A 254 12.32 -18.17 10.02
C ASP A 254 10.88 -17.65 9.95
N GLU A 255 10.23 -17.45 11.10
CA GLU A 255 8.91 -16.83 11.17
C GLU A 255 8.94 -15.38 10.69
N MET A 256 9.94 -14.60 11.13
CA MET A 256 10.12 -13.22 10.69
C MET A 256 10.31 -13.15 9.18
N ARG A 257 11.18 -13.99 8.62
CA ARG A 257 11.41 -14.05 7.17
C ARG A 257 10.14 -14.39 6.40
N ALA A 258 9.38 -15.38 6.88
CA ALA A 258 8.14 -15.80 6.25
C ALA A 258 7.09 -14.66 6.24
N LYS A 259 6.92 -13.95 7.36
CA LYS A 259 5.97 -12.84 7.48
C LYS A 259 6.38 -11.59 6.71
N LEU A 260 7.69 -11.30 6.64
CA LEU A 260 8.22 -10.21 5.81
C LEU A 260 8.17 -10.52 4.31
N GLN A 261 7.89 -11.78 3.92
CA GLN A 261 7.85 -12.25 2.53
C GLN A 261 9.18 -12.02 1.77
N LEU A 262 10.30 -12.23 2.46
CA LEU A 262 11.64 -12.02 1.90
C LEU A 262 12.32 -13.34 1.54
N SER A 263 13.11 -13.31 0.48
CA SER A 263 14.05 -14.40 0.19
C SER A 263 15.10 -14.47 1.30
N ARG A 264 15.72 -15.64 1.50
CA ARG A 264 16.73 -15.84 2.55
C ARG A 264 17.91 -14.86 2.42
N SER A 265 18.38 -14.63 1.20
CA SER A 265 19.46 -13.66 0.93
C SER A 265 19.05 -12.23 1.26
N TRP A 266 17.84 -11.82 0.84
CA TRP A 266 17.34 -10.47 1.14
C TRP A 266 17.10 -10.29 2.64
N TYR A 267 16.59 -11.29 3.32
CA TYR A 267 16.34 -11.19 4.76
C TYR A 267 17.60 -10.78 5.52
N PHE A 268 18.76 -11.40 5.29
CA PHE A 268 19.99 -11.06 5.98
C PHE A 268 20.57 -9.69 5.63
N LYS A 269 20.32 -9.17 4.42
CA LYS A 269 20.72 -7.81 4.04
C LYS A 269 19.79 -6.78 4.70
N LEU A 270 18.48 -6.99 4.60
CA LEU A 270 17.49 -6.04 5.06
C LEU A 270 17.42 -5.96 6.59
N ILE A 271 17.58 -7.08 7.30
CA ILE A 271 17.49 -7.12 8.77
C ILE A 271 18.50 -6.19 9.45
N LYS A 272 19.65 -5.95 8.80
CA LYS A 272 20.67 -5.02 9.27
C LYS A 272 20.13 -3.58 9.28
N ILE A 273 19.31 -3.23 8.31
CA ILE A 273 18.64 -1.94 8.26
C ILE A 273 17.49 -1.93 9.29
N LEU A 274 16.59 -2.92 9.25
CA LEU A 274 15.38 -2.92 10.07
C LEU A 274 15.66 -2.96 11.58
N LYS A 275 16.77 -3.55 12.02
CA LYS A 275 17.12 -3.61 13.45
C LYS A 275 17.64 -2.30 14.03
N ARG A 276 17.90 -1.28 13.21
CA ARG A 276 18.55 -0.02 13.61
C ARG A 276 17.63 1.17 13.33
N PRO A 277 16.91 1.70 14.34
CA PRO A 277 16.02 2.85 14.18
C PRO A 277 16.71 4.07 13.57
N VAL A 278 17.96 4.36 13.97
CA VAL A 278 18.77 5.46 13.44
C VAL A 278 18.87 5.43 11.91
N VAL A 279 19.04 4.26 11.29
CA VAL A 279 19.14 4.13 9.83
C VAL A 279 17.82 4.54 9.16
N ILE A 280 16.69 4.16 9.77
CA ILE A 280 15.37 4.53 9.28
C ILE A 280 15.17 6.05 9.36
N GLU A 281 15.57 6.68 10.47
CA GLU A 281 15.50 8.14 10.66
C GLU A 281 16.37 8.91 9.66
N LEU A 282 17.57 8.41 9.35
CA LEU A 282 18.43 9.01 8.33
C LEU A 282 17.80 8.95 6.93
N ILE A 283 17.21 7.81 6.58
CA ILE A 283 16.50 7.65 5.31
C ILE A 283 15.23 8.51 5.29
N LYS A 284 14.52 8.64 6.42
CA LYS A 284 13.33 9.50 6.55
C LYS A 284 13.66 10.96 6.26
N LYS A 285 14.77 11.48 6.79
CA LYS A 285 15.25 12.85 6.51
C LYS A 285 15.63 13.06 5.04
N ASN A 286 15.96 11.99 4.31
CA ASN A 286 16.43 12.07 2.93
C ASN A 286 16.06 10.82 2.11
N PRO A 287 14.77 10.66 1.71
CA PRO A 287 14.27 9.42 1.10
C PRO A 287 14.97 9.02 -0.21
N SER A 288 15.53 10.01 -0.94
CA SER A 288 16.25 9.77 -2.20
C SER A 288 17.51 8.93 -2.04
N ILE A 289 18.02 8.72 -0.82
CA ILE A 289 19.11 7.76 -0.52
C ILE A 289 18.75 6.35 -1.00
N LEU A 290 17.47 5.95 -0.95
CA LEU A 290 17.03 4.64 -1.41
C LEU A 290 17.13 4.46 -2.93
N ASP A 291 17.07 5.57 -3.67
CA ASP A 291 17.23 5.56 -5.13
C ASP A 291 18.70 5.69 -5.53
N SER A 292 19.47 6.54 -4.84
CA SER A 292 20.87 6.80 -5.19
C SER A 292 21.83 5.71 -4.70
N VAL A 293 21.67 5.20 -3.48
CA VAL A 293 22.60 4.25 -2.84
C VAL A 293 22.06 2.82 -2.95
N GLY A 294 20.76 2.66 -2.75
CA GLY A 294 20.08 1.37 -2.76
C GLY A 294 20.28 0.56 -1.48
N LEU A 295 19.27 -0.24 -1.11
CA LEU A 295 19.23 -1.00 0.15
C LEU A 295 20.42 -1.97 0.33
N GLU A 296 20.94 -2.52 -0.76
CA GLU A 296 22.08 -3.45 -0.69
C GLU A 296 23.37 -2.73 -0.31
N SER A 297 23.64 -1.56 -0.88
CA SER A 297 24.83 -0.77 -0.56
C SER A 297 24.73 -0.21 0.85
N ILE A 298 23.55 0.26 1.27
CA ILE A 298 23.29 0.67 2.66
C ILE A 298 23.61 -0.48 3.62
N SER A 299 23.15 -1.71 3.31
CA SER A 299 23.48 -2.89 4.10
C SER A 299 24.99 -3.16 4.19
N LYS A 300 25.75 -2.93 3.12
CA LYS A 300 27.22 -3.11 3.11
C LYS A 300 27.94 -2.04 3.92
N ILE A 301 27.51 -0.78 3.80
CA ILE A 301 28.04 0.34 4.59
C ILE A 301 27.87 0.04 6.09
N ILE A 302 26.70 -0.45 6.48
CA ILE A 302 26.44 -0.84 7.86
C ILE A 302 27.40 -1.96 8.33
N ASP A 303 27.74 -2.92 7.47
CA ASP A 303 28.70 -3.97 7.83
C ASP A 303 30.10 -3.41 8.04
N SER A 304 30.55 -2.47 7.20
CA SER A 304 31.85 -1.80 7.36
C SER A 304 31.94 -0.93 8.62
N LEU A 305 30.81 -0.53 9.19
CA LEU A 305 30.74 0.30 10.40
C LEU A 305 30.45 -0.53 11.68
N SER A 306 30.51 -1.87 11.60
CA SER A 306 30.17 -2.75 12.72
C SER A 306 31.02 -2.53 13.98
N GLU A 307 32.27 -2.10 13.83
CA GLU A 307 33.17 -1.78 14.96
C GLU A 307 32.67 -0.58 15.78
N LEU A 308 31.92 0.34 15.15
CA LEU A 308 31.38 1.54 15.79
C LEU A 308 30.01 1.30 16.47
N GLU A 309 29.44 0.09 16.41
CA GLU A 309 28.11 -0.22 16.96
C GLU A 309 27.96 0.06 18.46
N HIS A 310 29.07 0.12 19.19
CA HIS A 310 29.10 0.37 20.63
C HIS A 310 28.91 1.86 20.98
N ASP A 311 29.06 2.76 20.00
CA ASP A 311 28.94 4.22 20.15
C ASP A 311 27.98 4.77 19.09
N GLU A 312 26.71 4.96 19.49
CA GLU A 312 25.62 5.35 18.59
C GLU A 312 25.90 6.69 17.89
N ALA A 313 26.52 7.66 18.57
CA ALA A 313 26.83 8.96 17.99
C ALA A 313 27.89 8.84 16.88
N LYS A 314 28.98 8.11 17.14
CA LYS A 314 30.03 7.88 16.13
C LYS A 314 29.53 7.05 14.97
N PHE A 315 28.71 6.02 15.24
CA PHE A 315 28.09 5.22 14.20
C PHE A 315 27.20 6.07 13.30
N THR A 316 26.36 6.93 13.87
CA THR A 316 25.46 7.81 13.13
C THR A 316 26.23 8.76 12.23
N GLN A 317 27.26 9.43 12.78
CA GLN A 317 28.09 10.37 12.01
C GLN A 317 28.84 9.68 10.87
N ALA A 318 29.45 8.52 11.13
CA ALA A 318 30.16 7.76 10.10
C ALA A 318 29.21 7.24 9.01
N LEU A 319 27.99 6.86 9.38
CA LEU A 319 26.96 6.43 8.45
C LEU A 319 26.46 7.58 7.57
N GLU A 320 26.14 8.73 8.16
CA GLU A 320 25.77 9.94 7.41
C GLU A 320 26.85 10.32 6.39
N GLN A 321 28.12 10.32 6.82
CA GLN A 321 29.25 10.61 5.95
C GLN A 321 29.41 9.59 4.83
N SER A 322 29.32 8.29 5.15
CA SER A 322 29.41 7.23 4.14
C SER A 322 28.27 7.29 3.10
N LEU A 323 27.06 7.68 3.53
CA LEU A 323 25.91 7.86 2.64
C LEU A 323 26.04 9.11 1.77
N SER A 324 26.67 10.19 2.26
CA SER A 324 26.98 11.38 1.47
C SER A 324 28.11 11.14 0.48
N ASP A 325 29.15 10.40 0.87
CA ASP A 325 30.30 10.12 0.00
C ASP A 325 29.89 9.25 -1.19
N PHE A 326 28.92 8.35 -1.00
CA PHE A 326 28.31 7.58 -2.09
C PHE A 326 27.51 8.42 -3.10
N ARG A 327 27.14 9.66 -2.76
CA ARG A 327 26.51 10.62 -3.68
C ARG A 327 27.52 11.44 -4.47
N ALA A 328 28.77 11.52 -4.03
CA ALA A 328 29.81 12.16 -4.82
C ALA A 328 30.01 11.34 -6.11
N PRO A 329 30.01 11.97 -7.29
CA PRO A 329 30.09 11.24 -8.54
C PRO A 329 31.34 10.36 -8.50
N VAL A 330 31.16 9.09 -8.88
CA VAL A 330 32.23 8.16 -9.21
C VAL A 330 33.25 8.95 -10.04
N ARG A 331 34.36 9.34 -9.42
CA ARG A 331 35.54 9.72 -10.17
C ARG A 331 35.85 8.51 -11.04
N GLU A 332 35.96 8.76 -12.34
CA GLU A 332 36.55 7.82 -13.29
C GLU A 332 37.97 7.51 -12.82
N GLU A 333 38.11 6.57 -11.89
CA GLU A 333 39.36 5.86 -11.71
C GLU A 333 39.37 4.79 -12.78
N THR A 334 39.97 5.17 -13.90
CA THR A 334 40.62 4.26 -14.84
C THR A 334 41.55 3.34 -14.05
N VAL A 335 41.02 2.23 -13.56
CA VAL A 335 41.83 1.12 -13.10
C VAL A 335 42.38 0.45 -14.36
N GLU A 336 43.63 0.76 -14.69
CA GLU A 336 44.44 -0.05 -15.60
C GLU A 336 44.54 -1.47 -15.02
N VAL A 337 43.73 -2.38 -15.54
CA VAL A 337 43.85 -3.82 -15.24
C VAL A 337 44.81 -4.42 -16.28
N SER A 338 46.02 -4.75 -15.82
CA SER A 338 47.01 -5.51 -16.58
C SER A 338 46.43 -6.86 -17.02
N TYR A 339 46.46 -7.11 -18.32
CA TYR A 339 45.96 -8.33 -18.97
C TYR A 339 47.04 -9.39 -18.98
N GLU A 340 46.89 -10.47 -18.19
CA GLU A 340 47.45 -11.78 -18.53
C GLU A 340 46.45 -12.91 -18.23
N THR A 341 45.94 -13.47 -19.33
CA THR A 341 45.47 -14.86 -19.54
C THR A 341 44.48 -15.52 -18.57
N SER A 342 43.20 -15.65 -18.96
CA SER A 342 42.68 -16.88 -19.58
C SER A 342 41.18 -16.81 -19.93
N THR A 343 40.88 -17.36 -21.12
CA THR A 343 39.61 -17.83 -21.72
C THR A 343 38.33 -16.96 -21.66
N ALA A 344 37.91 -16.54 -22.86
CA ALA A 344 36.70 -15.78 -23.14
C ALA A 344 35.40 -16.53 -22.75
N LYS A 345 34.56 -15.87 -21.94
CA LYS A 345 33.11 -16.09 -21.88
C LYS A 345 32.40 -14.92 -22.57
N PRO A 346 31.30 -15.18 -23.33
CA PRO A 346 30.67 -14.17 -24.16
C PRO A 346 30.04 -13.06 -23.32
N SER A 347 30.24 -11.83 -23.78
CA SER A 347 29.84 -10.58 -23.14
C SER A 347 28.33 -10.46 -22.91
N ALA A 348 27.98 -9.93 -21.74
CA ALA A 348 26.62 -9.68 -21.27
C ALA A 348 25.91 -8.50 -21.97
N SER A 349 26.25 -8.17 -23.22
CA SER A 349 25.63 -7.06 -23.97
C SER A 349 24.53 -7.49 -24.95
N LYS A 350 24.44 -8.78 -25.33
CA LYS A 350 23.39 -9.27 -26.24
C LYS A 350 22.06 -9.62 -25.54
N ALA A 351 22.09 -10.11 -24.30
CA ALA A 351 20.89 -10.58 -23.60
C ALA A 351 19.92 -9.45 -23.18
N THR A 352 20.43 -8.26 -22.91
CA THR A 352 19.63 -7.09 -22.52
C THR A 352 18.95 -6.45 -23.74
N ILE A 353 19.65 -6.45 -24.88
CA ILE A 353 19.10 -6.01 -26.17
C ILE A 353 18.07 -7.01 -26.69
N GLU A 354 18.31 -8.32 -26.58
CA GLU A 354 17.33 -9.35 -26.98
C GLU A 354 16.04 -9.32 -26.13
N LYS A 355 16.13 -9.01 -24.83
CA LYS A 355 14.95 -8.82 -23.96
C LYS A 355 14.18 -7.55 -24.30
N SER A 356 14.88 -6.45 -24.62
CA SER A 356 14.27 -5.20 -25.07
C SER A 356 13.56 -5.40 -26.42
N VAL A 357 14.23 -5.99 -27.41
CA VAL A 357 13.67 -6.27 -28.74
C VAL A 357 12.50 -7.25 -28.68
N LYS A 358 12.54 -8.30 -27.84
CA LYS A 358 11.38 -9.19 -27.64
C LYS A 358 10.18 -8.48 -27.00
N LYS A 359 10.41 -7.56 -26.06
CA LYS A 359 9.34 -6.81 -25.39
C LYS A 359 8.74 -5.76 -26.33
N THR A 360 9.56 -5.10 -27.14
CA THR A 360 9.12 -4.18 -28.19
C THR A 360 8.37 -4.92 -29.30
N ASN A 361 8.82 -6.09 -29.73
CA ASN A 361 8.10 -6.93 -30.70
C ASN A 361 6.78 -7.49 -30.13
N GLN A 362 6.71 -7.78 -28.83
CA GLN A 362 5.45 -8.15 -28.15
C GLN A 362 4.46 -6.99 -28.06
N LEU A 363 4.94 -5.77 -27.81
CA LEU A 363 4.10 -4.56 -27.81
C LEU A 363 3.63 -4.21 -29.22
N PHE A 364 4.51 -4.28 -30.22
CA PHE A 364 4.14 -4.11 -31.63
C PHE A 364 3.12 -5.16 -32.09
N SER A 365 3.32 -6.44 -31.76
CA SER A 365 2.36 -7.49 -32.12
C SER A 365 1.03 -7.43 -31.35
N LYS A 366 0.97 -6.77 -30.18
CA LYS A 366 -0.28 -6.43 -29.49
C LYS A 366 -1.00 -5.26 -30.15
N VAL A 367 -0.28 -4.19 -30.48
CA VAL A 367 -0.82 -3.01 -31.19
C VAL A 367 -1.38 -3.41 -32.55
N LEU A 368 -0.73 -4.34 -33.27
CA LEU A 368 -1.19 -4.83 -34.58
C LEU A 368 -2.39 -5.82 -34.50
N LYS A 369 -2.77 -6.29 -33.30
CA LYS A 369 -3.91 -7.22 -33.11
C LYS A 369 -5.18 -6.54 -32.60
N GLU A 370 -5.05 -5.36 -32.00
CA GLU A 370 -6.19 -4.56 -31.51
C GLU A 370 -6.38 -3.36 -32.44
N GLN A 371 -7.44 -3.39 -33.24
CA GLN A 371 -7.66 -2.42 -34.32
C GLN A 371 -7.79 -0.97 -33.82
N THR A 372 -8.36 -0.77 -32.63
CA THR A 372 -8.46 0.55 -31.96
C THR A 372 -7.09 1.09 -31.55
N SER A 373 -6.24 0.24 -31.00
CA SER A 373 -4.88 0.57 -30.58
C SER A 373 -3.97 0.87 -31.79
N PHE A 374 -4.18 0.17 -32.91
CA PHE A 374 -3.50 0.44 -34.18
C PHE A 374 -3.89 1.79 -34.78
N SER A 375 -5.20 2.08 -34.88
CA SER A 375 -5.69 3.35 -35.44
C SER A 375 -5.24 4.56 -34.62
N ALA A 376 -5.28 4.48 -33.29
CA ALA A 376 -4.79 5.55 -32.42
C ALA A 376 -3.29 5.83 -32.60
N LEU A 377 -2.48 4.78 -32.81
CA LEU A 377 -1.05 4.93 -33.07
C LEU A 377 -0.78 5.49 -34.48
N PHE A 378 -1.59 5.11 -35.47
CA PHE A 378 -1.50 5.65 -36.83
C PHE A 378 -1.82 7.15 -36.86
N GLU A 379 -2.92 7.57 -36.22
CA GLU A 379 -3.32 8.98 -36.14
C GLU A 379 -2.29 9.84 -35.40
N LEU A 380 -1.61 9.28 -34.40
CA LEU A 380 -0.56 10.00 -33.67
C LEU A 380 0.70 10.24 -34.52
N ILE A 381 1.03 9.33 -35.44
CA ILE A 381 2.21 9.42 -36.30
C ILE A 381 1.91 10.19 -37.60
N PHE A 382 0.67 10.11 -38.09
CA PHE A 382 0.17 10.79 -39.29
C PHE A 382 -1.08 11.62 -38.98
N PRO A 383 -0.95 12.71 -38.20
CA PRO A 383 -2.11 13.48 -37.69
C PRO A 383 -2.92 14.20 -38.77
N ASN A 384 -2.41 14.28 -40.00
CA ASN A 384 -3.08 14.93 -41.12
C ASN A 384 -3.76 13.92 -42.07
N GLU A 385 -3.65 12.63 -41.80
CA GLU A 385 -4.23 11.56 -42.61
C GLU A 385 -5.43 10.94 -41.88
N ASN A 386 -6.59 10.87 -42.53
CA ASN A 386 -7.75 10.22 -41.94
C ASN A 386 -7.59 8.69 -41.98
N ALA A 387 -7.37 8.09 -40.81
CA ALA A 387 -7.21 6.64 -40.67
C ALA A 387 -8.45 5.85 -41.14
N SER A 388 -9.63 6.46 -41.18
CA SER A 388 -10.87 5.81 -41.65
C SER A 388 -10.99 5.71 -43.18
N THR A 389 -10.16 6.45 -43.95
CA THR A 389 -10.23 6.48 -45.42
C THR A 389 -9.19 5.59 -46.11
N LEU A 390 -8.25 5.03 -45.37
CA LEU A 390 -7.15 4.20 -45.88
C LEU A 390 -7.38 2.72 -45.52
N SER A 391 -7.03 1.80 -46.41
CA SER A 391 -7.09 0.36 -46.10
C SER A 391 -6.02 -0.01 -45.05
N GLN A 392 -6.24 -1.09 -44.30
CA GLN A 392 -5.24 -1.54 -43.31
C GLN A 392 -3.88 -1.81 -43.95
N GLU A 393 -3.86 -2.43 -45.14
CA GLU A 393 -2.60 -2.70 -45.85
C GLU A 393 -1.83 -1.41 -46.16
N GLN A 394 -2.52 -0.35 -46.57
CA GLN A 394 -1.92 0.97 -46.82
C GLN A 394 -1.39 1.62 -45.54
N GLN A 395 -2.14 1.54 -44.44
CA GLN A 395 -1.72 2.08 -43.14
C GLN A 395 -0.45 1.38 -42.62
N HIS A 396 -0.38 0.07 -42.77
CA HIS A 396 0.80 -0.71 -42.41
C HIS A 396 2.03 -0.36 -43.27
N GLU A 397 1.84 -0.15 -44.58
CA GLU A 397 2.93 0.20 -45.49
C GLU A 397 3.50 1.60 -45.21
N MET A 398 2.63 2.57 -44.91
CA MET A 398 3.04 3.92 -44.50
C MET A 398 3.84 3.93 -43.20
N LEU A 399 3.38 3.20 -42.17
CA LEU A 399 4.09 3.06 -40.91
C LEU A 399 5.47 2.41 -41.10
N ARG A 400 5.54 1.37 -41.94
CA ARG A 400 6.79 0.69 -42.26
C ARG A 400 7.79 1.60 -42.96
N SER A 401 7.35 2.34 -43.99
CA SER A 401 8.19 3.30 -44.70
C SER A 401 8.73 4.40 -43.77
N LYS A 402 7.90 4.88 -42.83
CA LYS A 402 8.31 5.86 -41.84
C LYS A 402 9.39 5.31 -40.89
N LEU A 403 9.23 4.08 -40.42
CA LEU A 403 10.23 3.42 -39.57
C LEU A 403 11.55 3.19 -40.30
N GLU A 404 11.51 2.72 -41.55
CA GLU A 404 12.70 2.52 -42.38
C GLU A 404 13.46 3.84 -42.63
N SER A 405 12.74 4.96 -42.80
CA SER A 405 13.34 6.30 -42.95
C SER A 405 14.01 6.85 -41.68
N LEU A 406 13.59 6.37 -40.50
CA LEU A 406 14.16 6.77 -39.21
C LEU A 406 15.41 5.96 -38.89
N ILE A 407 15.43 4.68 -39.26
CA ILE A 407 16.57 3.78 -39.06
C ILE A 407 17.74 4.14 -40.00
N THR A 408 17.46 4.61 -41.21
CA THR A 408 18.50 5.03 -42.16
C THR A 408 19.10 6.41 -41.87
N LYS A 409 18.58 7.13 -40.88
CA LYS A 409 19.08 8.45 -40.43
C LYS A 409 19.92 8.40 -39.13
N SER A 410 20.12 7.23 -38.54
CA SER A 410 21.08 6.97 -37.45
C SER A 410 22.31 6.26 -37.99
#